data_AF-A0A1I3NBY2-F1
#
_entry.id   AF-A0A1I3NBY2-F1
#
_cell.length_a   1.000
_cell.length_b   1.000
_cell.length_c   1.000
_cell.angle_alpha   90.00
_cell.angle_beta   90.00
_cell.angle_gamma   90.00
#
_symmetry.space_group_name_H-M   'P 1'
#
loop_
_entity.id
_entity.type
_entity.pdbx_description
1 polymer ?
#
loop_
_entity_poly.entity_id
_entity_poly.type
_entity_poly.pdbx_seq_one_letter_code
_entity_poly.pdbx_strand_id
1 'polypeptide(L)' 'MHWRGRTIVRLFLLTGGTAFLVTGALGGDVLNVVLGAVAASLGGVGLASEWTETIS' A
#
# COMPACT_ATOMS: atom_id res chain seq x y z
N MET A 1 -17.09 -6.49 5.36
CA MET A 1 -16.10 -6.38 4.26
C MET A 1 -16.64 -7.03 3.01
N HIS A 2 -17.21 -6.23 2.10
CA HIS A 2 -17.49 -6.70 0.75
C HIS A 2 -16.16 -6.67 0.00
N TRP A 3 -15.65 -7.81 -0.48
CA TRP A 3 -14.45 -7.91 -1.32
C TRP A 3 -14.66 -7.20 -2.66
N ARG A 4 -14.69 -5.88 -2.65
CA ARG A 4 -14.77 -5.05 -3.85
C ARG A 4 -13.39 -5.03 -4.48
N GLY A 5 -13.31 -4.99 -5.81
CA GLY A 5 -12.01 -4.92 -6.53
C GLY A 5 -11.11 -3.78 -6.03
N ARG A 6 -11.69 -2.70 -5.50
CA ARG A 6 -10.98 -1.63 -4.78
C ARG A 6 -10.14 -2.12 -3.59
N THR A 7 -10.66 -3.02 -2.76
CA THR A 7 -9.95 -3.57 -1.59
C THR A 7 -8.75 -4.41 -2.03
N ILE A 8 -8.88 -5.18 -3.12
CA ILE A 8 -7.79 -5.96 -3.72
C ILE A 8 -6.68 -5.03 -4.24
N VAL A 9 -7.04 -3.96 -4.95
CA VAL A 9 -6.08 -2.96 -5.42
C VAL A 9 -5.36 -2.27 -4.25
N ARG A 10 -6.07 -1.94 -3.17
CA ARG A 10 -5.48 -1.35 -1.95
C ARG A 10 -4.50 -2.29 -1.25
N LEU A 11 -4.87 -3.57 -1.12
CA LEU A 11 -3.97 -4.61 -0.60
C LEU A 11 -2.75 -4.78 -1.50
N PHE A 12 -2.92 -4.79 -2.82
CA PHE A 12 -1.84 -4.88 -3.78
C PHE A 12 -0.89 -3.68 -3.71
N LEU A 13 -1.43 -2.46 -3.60
CA LEU A 13 -0.64 -1.25 -3.39
C LEU A 13 0.15 -1.30 -2.08
N LEU A 14 -0.46 -1.83 -1.02
CA LEU A 14 0.19 -1.95 0.28
C LEU A 14 1.33 -2.99 0.25
N THR A 15 1.08 -4.19 -0.27
CA THR A 15 2.09 -5.27 -0.32
C THR A 15 3.14 -5.02 -1.40
N GLY A 16 2.75 -4.56 -2.58
CA GLY A 16 3.66 -4.16 -3.65
C GLY A 16 4.51 -2.96 -3.25
N GLY A 17 3.92 -1.96 -2.59
CA GLY A 17 4.63 -0.80 -2.07
C GLY A 17 5.68 -1.17 -1.02
N THR A 18 5.31 -2.01 -0.04
CA THR A 18 6.27 -2.49 0.97
C THR A 18 7.38 -3.34 0.35
N ALA A 19 7.09 -4.18 -0.63
CA ALA A 19 8.11 -4.93 -1.37
C ALA A 19 9.10 -3.99 -2.09
N PHE A 20 8.60 -2.97 -2.80
CA PHE A 20 9.45 -1.97 -3.46
C PHE A 20 10.30 -1.15 -2.48
N LEU A 21 9.74 -0.85 -1.30
CA LEU A 21 10.44 -0.11 -0.25
C LEU A 21 11.60 -0.94 0.29
N VAL A 22 11.36 -2.23 0.57
CA VAL A 22 12.39 -3.17 1.04
C VAL A 22 13.46 -3.40 -0.02
N THR A 23 13.08 -3.67 -1.26
CA THR A 23 14.07 -3.89 -2.35
C THR A 23 14.86 -2.63 -2.65
N GLY A 24 14.22 -1.46 -2.67
CA GLY A 24 14.90 -0.17 -2.82
C GLY A 24 15.88 0.12 -1.67
N ALA A 25 15.48 -0.18 -0.43
CA ALA A 25 16.34 0.01 0.74
C ALA A 25 17.56 -0.92 0.72
N LEU A 26 17.37 -2.17 0.30
CA LEU A 26 18.46 -3.14 0.16
C LEU A 26 19.39 -2.83 -1.02
N GLY A 27 18.84 -2.29 -2.12
CA GLY A 27 19.59 -1.92 -3.32
C GLY A 27 20.24 -0.53 -3.27
N GLY A 28 19.93 0.28 -2.25
CA GLY A 28 20.35 1.69 -2.19
C GLY A 28 19.69 2.57 -3.26
N ASP A 29 18.59 2.11 -3.86
CA ASP A 29 17.91 2.78 -4.96
C ASP A 29 16.78 3.67 -4.42
N VAL A 30 17.09 4.96 -4.26
CA VAL A 30 16.21 5.95 -3.65
C VAL A 30 14.88 6.06 -4.39
N LEU A 31 14.87 5.88 -5.72
CA LEU A 31 13.64 5.95 -6.50
C LEU A 31 12.67 4.84 -6.11
N ASN A 32 13.17 3.61 -5.95
CA ASN A 32 12.36 2.46 -5.53
C ASN A 32 11.85 2.62 -4.10
N VAL A 33 12.65 3.19 -3.20
CA VAL A 33 12.22 3.52 -1.83
C VAL A 33 11.07 4.53 -1.84
N VAL A 34 11.18 5.61 -2.61
CA VAL A 34 10.14 6.64 -2.69
C VAL A 34 8.85 6.09 -3.30
N LEU A 35 8.95 5.36 -4.42
CA LEU A 35 7.79 4.73 -5.06
C LEU A 35 7.11 3.71 -4.14
N GLY A 36 7.91 2.89 -3.44
CA GLY A 36 7.41 1.94 -2.46
C GLY A 36 6.70 2.61 -1.29
N ALA A 37 7.27 3.69 -0.75
CA ALA A 37 6.68 4.47 0.33
C ALA A 37 5.34 5.09 -0.07
N VAL A 38 5.25 5.68 -1.27
CA VAL A 38 4.01 6.27 -1.79
C VAL A 38 2.95 5.19 -2.02
N ALA A 39 3.29 4.07 -2.67
CA ALA A 39 2.36 2.98 -2.91
C ALA A 39 1.85 2.35 -1.60
N ALA A 40 2.76 2.12 -0.63
CA ALA A 40 2.41 1.54 0.67
C ALA A 40 1.48 2.46 1.47
N SER A 41 1.75 3.78 1.47
CA SER A 41 0.90 4.74 2.18
C SER A 41 -0.46 4.91 1.51
N LEU A 42 -0.55 4.94 0.17
CA LEU A 42 -1.84 4.96 -0.53
C LEU A 42 -2.67 3.68 -0.28
N GLY A 43 -2.04 2.51 -0.32
CA GLY A 43 -2.69 1.24 0.00
C GLY A 43 -3.18 1.19 1.45
N GLY A 44 -2.32 1.58 2.39
CA GLY A 44 -2.60 1.56 3.83
C GLY A 44 -3.68 2.56 4.25
N VAL A 45 -3.59 3.81 3.80
CA VAL A 45 -4.61 4.84 4.07
C VAL A 45 -5.94 4.46 3.42
N GLY A 46 -5.92 3.94 2.19
CA GLY A 46 -7.12 3.47 1.52
C GLY A 46 -7.81 2.32 2.26
N LEU A 47 -7.04 1.36 2.79
CA LEU A 47 -7.56 0.28 3.62
C LEU A 47 -8.09 0.78 4.96
N ALA A 48 -7.36 1.67 5.64
CA ALA A 48 -7.75 2.24 6.91
C ALA A 48 -9.06 3.04 6.78
N SER A 49 -9.22 3.84 5.72
CA SER A 49 -10.45 4.60 5.48
C SER A 49 -11.66 3.69 5.25
N GLU A 50 -11.47 2.58 4.54
CA GLU A 50 -12.53 1.58 4.31
C GLU A 50 -12.93 0.89 5.61
N TRP A 51 -11.95 0.62 6.47
CA TRP A 51 -12.19 0.01 7.78
C TRP A 51 -13.00 0.94 8.68
N THR A 52 -12.67 2.23 8.71
CA THR A 52 -13.43 3.25 9.46
C THR A 52 -14.87 3.38 8.96
N GLU A 53 -15.09 3.44 7.64
CA GLU A 53 -16.44 3.46 7.04
C GLU A 53 -17.26 2.20 7.35
N THR A 54 -16.61 1.07 7.62
CA THR A 54 -17.32 -0.19 7.93
C THR A 54 -17.76 -0.27 9.39
N ILE A 55 -17.12 0.49 10.29
CA ILE A 55 -17.37 0.47 11.74
C ILE A 55 -18.36 1.56 12.18
N SER A 56 -18.51 2.64 11.40
CA SER A 56 -19.53 3.69 11.59
C SER A 56 -20.92 3.25 11.13
#